data_AF-A0A815XY62-F1
#
_entry.id   AF-A0A815XY62-F1
#
_cell.length_a   1.000
_cell.length_b   1.000
_cell.length_c   1.000
_cell.angle_alpha   90.00
_cell.angle_beta   90.00
_cell.angle_gamma   90.00
#
_symmetry.space_group_name_H-M   'P 1'
#
loop_
_entity.id
_entity.type
_entity.pdbx_description
1 polymer ?
#
loop_
_entity_poly.entity_id
_entity_poly.type
_entity_poly.pdbx_seq_one_letter_code
_entity_poly.pdbx_strand_id
1 'polypeptide(L)'
;MEAMSKLGFFIRSLHLQLKQLHQQQSANFRKPFTVYRGQGMTKEDFKNLLDSKGGLLSFNNFLSASMERKVGMEFVERTMKKNKDIVGVIFIMTIDQSKLSTSN
;
A
#
# COMPACT_ATOMS: atom_id res chain seq x y z
N MET A 1 -6.14 -19.63 20.41
CA MET A 1 -6.02 -20.37 19.13
C MET A 1 -7.15 -20.07 18.16
N GLU A 2 -8.41 -20.00 18.61
CA GLU A 2 -9.58 -19.78 17.72
C GLU A 2 -9.57 -18.45 16.93
N ALA A 3 -9.14 -17.35 17.55
CA ALA A 3 -9.08 -16.04 16.90
C ALA A 3 -8.07 -15.97 15.73
N MET A 4 -6.92 -16.64 15.87
CA MET A 4 -5.89 -16.66 14.81
C MET A 4 -6.36 -17.46 13.59
N SER A 5 -7.06 -18.58 13.81
CA SER A 5 -7.67 -19.35 12.71
C SER A 5 -8.75 -18.53 11.99
N LYS A 6 -9.62 -17.82 12.73
CA LYS A 6 -10.63 -16.93 12.14
C LYS A 6 -10.00 -15.78 11.33
N LEU A 7 -8.92 -15.19 11.83
CA LEU A 7 -8.20 -14.14 11.11
C LEU A 7 -7.57 -14.67 9.81
N GLY A 8 -7.04 -15.89 9.81
CA GLY A 8 -6.54 -16.55 8.60
C GLY A 8 -7.62 -16.71 7.53
N PHE A 9 -8.82 -17.17 7.91
CA PHE A 9 -9.97 -17.22 7.00
C PHE A 9 -10.38 -15.84 6.48
N PHE A 10 -10.37 -14.83 7.35
CA PHE A 10 -10.70 -13.47 6.96
C PHE A 10 -9.70 -12.92 5.93
N ILE A 11 -8.39 -13.07 6.16
CA ILE A 11 -7.34 -12.62 5.23
C ILE A 11 -7.49 -13.32 3.88
N ARG A 12 -7.76 -14.63 3.88
CA ARG A 12 -8.02 -15.39 2.65
C ARG A 12 -9.26 -14.87 1.91
N SER A 13 -10.36 -14.64 2.63
CA SER A 13 -11.60 -14.11 2.04
C SER A 13 -11.36 -12.72 1.44
N LEU A 14 -10.69 -11.82 2.17
CA LEU A 14 -10.33 -10.49 1.71
C LEU A 14 -9.45 -10.54 0.44
N HIS A 15 -8.44 -11.43 0.42
CA HIS A 15 -7.60 -11.63 -0.75
C HIS A 15 -8.43 -12.02 -1.99
N LEU A 16 -9.35 -12.98 -1.85
CA LEU A 16 -10.20 -13.44 -2.94
C LEU A 16 -11.12 -12.32 -3.46
N GLN A 17 -11.71 -11.53 -2.56
CA GLN A 17 -12.55 -10.39 -2.92
C GLN A 17 -11.76 -9.31 -3.68
N LEU A 18 -10.54 -8.98 -3.21
CA LEU A 18 -9.67 -8.03 -3.91
C LEU A 18 -9.27 -8.52 -5.30
N LYS A 19 -9.01 -9.83 -5.47
CA LYS A 19 -8.71 -10.42 -6.79
C LYS A 19 -9.91 -10.29 -7.75
N GLN A 20 -11.12 -10.55 -7.27
CA GLN A 20 -12.34 -10.40 -8.07
C GLN A 20 -12.57 -8.93 -8.47
N LEU A 21 -12.45 -8.00 -7.52
CA LEU A 21 -12.59 -6.56 -7.79
C LEU A 21 -11.53 -6.07 -8.79
N HIS A 22 -10.29 -6.54 -8.66
CA HIS A 22 -9.23 -6.21 -9.60
C HIS A 22 -9.56 -6.68 -11.02
N GLN A 23 -10.04 -7.92 -11.19
CA GLN A 23 -10.46 -8.42 -12.50
C GLN A 23 -11.57 -7.56 -13.11
N GLN A 24 -12.57 -7.18 -12.31
CA GLN A 24 -13.70 -6.34 -12.75
C GLN A 24 -13.26 -4.93 -13.16
N GLN A 25 -12.28 -4.34 -12.46
CA GLN A 25 -11.85 -2.96 -12.65
C GLN A 25 -10.66 -2.80 -13.60
N SER A 26 -9.89 -3.87 -13.84
CA SER A 26 -8.65 -3.86 -14.64
C SER A 26 -8.83 -3.23 -16.02
N ALA A 27 -9.95 -3.51 -16.68
CA ALA A 27 -10.29 -3.00 -18.00
C ALA A 27 -10.33 -1.46 -18.07
N ASN A 28 -10.61 -0.77 -16.95
CA ASN A 28 -10.66 0.68 -16.86
C ASN A 28 -9.27 1.32 -16.71
N PHE A 29 -8.24 0.52 -16.40
CA PHE A 29 -6.90 0.99 -16.03
C PHE A 29 -5.83 0.44 -16.98
N ARG A 30 -6.09 0.52 -18.29
CA ARG A 30 -5.16 0.05 -19.35
C ARG A 30 -3.88 0.88 -19.44
N LYS A 31 -3.93 2.15 -19.03
CA LYS A 31 -2.78 3.06 -19.03
C LYS A 31 -2.21 3.13 -17.62
N PRO A 32 -0.88 3.30 -17.48
CA PRO A 32 -0.29 3.54 -16.18
C PRO A 32 -0.95 4.73 -15.47
N PHE A 33 -1.16 4.59 -14.17
CA PHE A 33 -1.79 5.63 -13.35
C PHE A 33 -1.05 5.80 -12.02
N THR A 34 -1.11 7.01 -11.48
CA THR A 34 -0.45 7.35 -10.23
C THR A 34 -1.41 7.25 -9.06
N VAL A 35 -0.96 6.61 -7.98
CA VAL A 35 -1.64 6.61 -6.69
C VAL A 35 -0.71 7.12 -5.60
N TYR A 36 -1.33 7.63 -4.53
CA TYR A 36 -0.70 8.23 -3.38
C TYR A 36 -1.06 7.43 -2.13
N ARG A 37 -0.04 6.99 -1.40
CA ARG A 37 -0.20 6.34 -0.09
C ARG A 37 0.53 7.15 0.96
N GLY A 38 -0.19 7.60 1.97
CA GLY A 38 0.38 8.27 3.13
C GLY A 38 0.54 7.32 4.31
N GLN A 39 1.67 7.41 5.01
CA GLN A 39 1.85 6.76 6.32
C GLN A 39 2.88 7.52 7.15
N GLY A 40 2.82 7.33 8.47
CA GLY A 40 3.98 7.60 9.33
C GLY A 40 4.92 6.41 9.36
N MET A 41 6.20 6.67 9.56
CA MET A 41 7.23 5.66 9.79
C MET A 41 8.20 6.12 10.86
N THR A 42 8.91 5.20 11.51
CA THR A 42 9.96 5.58 12.44
C THR A 42 11.12 6.24 11.68
N LYS A 43 11.95 7.02 12.38
CA LYS A 43 13.16 7.62 11.78
C LYS A 43 14.13 6.55 11.26
N GLU A 44 14.18 5.39 11.93
CA GLU A 44 14.99 4.24 11.53
C GLU A 44 14.47 3.60 10.25
N ASP A 45 13.17 3.30 10.18
CA ASP A 45 12.55 2.77 8.96
C ASP A 45 12.73 3.72 7.77
N PHE A 46 12.61 5.03 8.03
CA PHE A 46 12.86 6.05 7.00
C PHE A 46 14.30 6.03 6.51
N LYS A 47 15.28 5.89 7.41
CA LYS A 47 16.68 5.78 7.04
C LYS A 47 16.93 4.50 6.21
N ASN A 48 16.41 3.36 6.64
CA ASN A 48 16.52 2.10 5.89
C ASN A 48 15.90 2.21 4.49
N LEU A 49 14.80 2.95 4.36
CA LEU A 49 14.18 3.24 3.06
C LEU A 49 15.08 4.11 2.17
N LEU A 50 15.77 5.11 2.74
CA LEU A 50 16.72 5.94 2.00
C LEU A 50 17.96 5.14 1.55
N ASP A 51 18.48 4.28 2.42
CA ASP A 51 19.66 3.46 2.14
C ASP A 51 19.38 2.39 1.08
N SER A 52 18.11 1.99 0.89
CA SER A 52 17.65 1.05 -0.15
C SER A 52 17.22 1.72 -1.47
N LYS A 53 17.52 3.02 -1.65
CA LYS A 53 17.17 3.75 -2.88
C LYS A 53 17.73 3.07 -4.13
N GLY A 54 16.86 2.90 -5.13
CA GLY A 54 17.18 2.17 -6.37
C GLY A 54 16.93 0.66 -6.28
N GLY A 55 16.68 0.14 -5.08
CA GLY A 55 16.23 -1.23 -4.85
C GLY A 55 14.72 -1.42 -5.01
N LEU A 56 14.25 -2.63 -4.64
CA LEU A 56 12.83 -3.00 -4.62
C LEU A 56 12.29 -2.93 -3.18
N LEU A 57 11.05 -2.46 -3.05
CA LEU A 57 10.31 -2.44 -1.80
C LEU A 57 9.20 -3.49 -1.84
N SER A 58 9.15 -4.34 -0.80
CA SER A 58 8.09 -5.33 -0.63
C SER A 58 7.20 -4.96 0.55
N PHE A 59 5.91 -5.25 0.43
CA PHE A 59 4.92 -5.05 1.50
C PHE A 59 4.29 -6.39 1.85
N ASN A 60 4.22 -6.70 3.14
CA ASN A 60 3.61 -7.93 3.66
C ASN A 60 2.13 -7.74 4.04
N ASN A 61 1.53 -6.61 3.64
CA ASN A 61 0.17 -6.22 3.96
C ASN A 61 -0.54 -5.67 2.72
N PHE A 62 -1.87 -5.71 2.72
CA PHE A 62 -2.66 -5.01 1.71
C PHE A 62 -2.43 -3.50 1.78
N LEU A 63 -2.35 -2.85 0.61
CA LEU A 63 -2.09 -1.42 0.51
C LEU A 63 -3.39 -0.65 0.31
N SER A 64 -3.59 0.37 1.14
CA SER A 64 -4.54 1.45 0.87
C SER A 64 -3.78 2.60 0.22
N ALA A 65 -4.30 3.08 -0.91
CA ALA A 65 -3.78 4.20 -1.69
C ALA A 65 -4.94 4.87 -2.44
N SER A 66 -4.78 6.13 -2.80
CA SER A 66 -5.79 6.91 -3.53
C SER A 66 -5.19 7.57 -4.76
N MET A 67 -5.97 7.77 -5.82
CA MET A 67 -5.56 8.64 -6.93
C MET A 67 -5.55 10.12 -6.53
N GLU A 68 -6.23 10.47 -5.45
CA GLU A 68 -6.26 11.83 -4.92
C GLU A 68 -5.13 12.03 -3.90
N ARG A 69 -4.18 12.90 -4.25
CA ARG A 69 -3.04 13.22 -3.37
C ARG A 69 -3.48 13.72 -1.99
N LYS A 70 -4.57 14.48 -1.93
CA LYS A 70 -5.13 15.00 -0.67
C LYS A 70 -5.48 13.89 0.30
N VAL A 71 -6.13 12.82 -0.18
CA VAL A 71 -6.47 11.65 0.64
C VAL A 71 -5.20 11.01 1.20
N GLY A 72 -4.16 10.83 0.38
CA GLY A 72 -2.86 10.36 0.86
C GLY A 72 -2.26 11.25 1.94
N MET A 73 -2.33 12.58 1.77
CA MET A 73 -1.82 13.54 2.77
C MET A 73 -2.59 13.48 4.09
N GLU A 74 -3.92 13.30 4.04
CA GLU A 74 -4.74 13.15 5.25
C GLU A 74 -4.28 11.96 6.12
N PHE A 75 -3.84 10.86 5.52
CA PHE A 75 -3.24 9.75 6.27
C PHE A 75 -1.93 10.14 6.95
N VAL A 76 -1.06 10.91 6.26
CA VAL A 76 0.18 11.43 6.85
C VAL A 76 -0.12 12.32 8.05
N GLU A 77 -0.97 13.32 7.85
CA GLU A 77 -1.34 14.29 8.91
C GLU A 77 -1.95 13.59 10.13
N ARG A 78 -2.86 12.63 9.92
CA ARG A 78 -3.46 11.85 11.01
C ARG A 78 -2.43 11.08 11.80
N THR A 79 -1.41 10.54 11.14
CA THR A 79 -0.37 9.77 11.82
C THR A 79 0.53 10.72 12.61
N MET A 80 1.01 11.81 11.99
CA MET A 80 1.89 12.81 12.61
C MET A 80 1.26 13.50 13.82
N LYS A 81 -0.07 13.70 13.82
CA LYS A 81 -0.80 14.25 14.98
C LYS A 81 -0.77 13.33 16.20
N LYS A 82 -0.67 12.01 15.99
CA LYS A 82 -0.68 11.01 17.08
C LYS A 82 0.70 10.78 17.70
N ASN A 83 1.76 10.93 16.92
CA ASN A 83 3.12 10.70 17.38
C ASN A 83 4.06 11.73 16.73
N LYS A 84 4.81 12.48 17.55
CA LYS A 84 5.73 13.51 17.08
C LYS A 84 7.09 12.96 16.63
N ASP A 85 7.40 11.71 16.97
CA ASP A 85 8.69 11.07 16.70
C ASP A 85 8.74 10.29 15.38
N ILE A 86 7.62 10.21 14.68
CA ILE A 86 7.54 9.61 13.34
C ILE A 86 7.83 10.63 12.24
N VAL A 87 8.26 10.12 11.09
CA VAL A 87 8.39 10.87 9.84
C VAL A 87 7.18 10.57 8.97
N GLY A 88 6.54 11.63 8.48
CA GLY A 88 5.43 11.53 7.56
C GLY A 88 5.92 11.30 6.13
N VAL A 89 5.47 10.24 5.48
CA VAL A 89 5.89 9.89 4.12
C VAL A 89 4.68 9.71 3.21
N ILE A 90 4.78 10.29 2.01
CA ILE A 90 3.87 10.06 0.91
C ILE A 90 4.57 9.27 -0.20
N PHE A 91 4.14 8.04 -0.40
CA PHE A 91 4.56 7.23 -1.53
C PHE A 91 3.79 7.67 -2.77
N ILE A 92 4.51 7.97 -3.84
CA ILE A 92 3.96 8.25 -5.17
C ILE A 92 4.27 7.04 -6.03
N MET A 93 3.24 6.25 -6.34
CA MET A 93 3.40 4.95 -7.01
C MET A 93 2.73 4.99 -8.37
N THR A 94 3.48 4.67 -9.42
CA THR A 94 2.92 4.46 -10.76
C THR A 94 2.56 2.99 -10.90
N ILE A 95 1.28 2.70 -11.08
CA ILE A 95 0.77 1.36 -11.28
C ILE A 95 0.68 1.11 -12.78
N ASP A 96 1.40 0.09 -13.25
CA ASP A 96 1.42 -0.34 -14.65
C ASP A 96 0.98 -1.80 -14.72
N GLN A 97 -0.21 -2.04 -15.28
CA GLN A 97 -0.78 -3.39 -15.37
C GLN A 97 -0.01 -4.31 -16.32
N SER A 98 0.79 -3.77 -17.25
CA SER A 98 1.62 -4.58 -18.14
C SER A 98 2.79 -5.26 -17.42
N LYS A 99 3.12 -4.79 -16.21
CA LYS A 99 4.22 -5.29 -15.40
C LYS A 99 3.77 -6.23 -14.27
N LEU A 100 2.52 -6.68 -14.31
CA LEU A 100 2.02 -7.68 -13.36
C LEU A 100 2.76 -9.00 -13.59
N SER A 101 3.62 -9.40 -12.65
CA SER A 101 4.17 -10.75 -12.64
C SER A 101 3.03 -11.73 -12.34
N THR A 102 2.68 -12.53 -13.34
CA THR A 102 1.90 -13.75 -13.14
C THR A 102 2.80 -14.75 -12.42
N SER A 103 2.79 -14.71 -11.09
CA SER A 103 3.22 -15.86 -10.31
C SER A 103 2.13 -16.92 -10.49
N ASN A 104 2.34 -17.83 -11.45
CA ASN A 104 1.58 -19.06 -11.62
C ASN A 104 1.74 -19.97 -10.40
#